data_AF-A0A0Q8J493-F1
#
_entry.id   AF-A0A0Q8J493-F1
#
_cell.length_a   1.000
_cell.length_b   1.000
_cell.length_c   1.000
_cell.angle_alpha   90.00
_cell.angle_beta   90.00
_cell.angle_gamma   90.00
#
_symmetry.space_group_name_H-M   'P 1'
#
loop_
_entity.id
_entity.type
_entity.pdbx_description
1 polymer ?
#
loop_
_entity_poly.entity_id
_entity_poly.type
_entity_poly.pdbx_seq_one_letter_code
_entity_poly.pdbx_strand_id
1 'polypeptide(L)'
;MRGGSPEPLRSRSAMRGRSVAAAIVLAAVAAAAGYFGGRVQGAPAADHAAGDTEVAAAPSETGNAAGKVTPTIAANPGAAQKLPAPRTPLKYVFADLQARANAGDAVAATRLYRDLNLCRRYERLDRDNAKLSDELLGQAVDRMSPQQLQNYRAQLDAVESRGQTLGGLRALCDGASADMLDSLVPNLQRAAQLGDAYARACYLDRGPNYDPASLLDHPQRLGDYRRETQQMIDAGIESGDWQVVNLLRGAYEPGASNLLSAVVGKQAYQRYRYLKLFRLGAGSDRSIADPAQLDQDLRATSMKLTTAQITQADAWAEQTFTRNFQGKPIGADGPLWDPCVFPYE
;
A
#
# COMPACT_ATOMS: atom_id res chain seq x y z
N MET A 1 -27.68 13.01 74.10
CA MET A 1 -27.51 14.38 73.55
C MET A 1 -27.10 14.23 72.09
N ARG A 2 -28.11 14.17 71.19
CA ARG A 2 -28.39 15.12 70.10
C ARG A 2 -27.20 15.37 69.15
N GLY A 3 -27.26 14.70 68.00
CA GLY A 3 -26.38 14.92 66.86
C GLY A 3 -26.73 16.18 66.08
N GLY A 4 -25.72 16.72 65.40
CA GLY A 4 -25.83 17.80 64.42
C GLY A 4 -25.27 17.32 63.09
N SER A 5 -26.11 17.38 62.05
CA SER A 5 -25.74 17.15 60.65
C SER A 5 -25.06 18.40 60.07
N PRO A 6 -24.08 18.25 59.17
CA PRO A 6 -23.56 19.37 58.40
C PRO A 6 -24.39 19.61 57.11
N GLU A 7 -24.54 20.89 56.80
CA GLU A 7 -25.24 21.52 55.69
C GLU A 7 -24.41 21.43 54.38
N PRO A 8 -25.00 21.17 53.20
CA PRO A 8 -24.27 21.19 51.93
C PRO A 8 -24.28 22.58 51.26
N LEU A 9 -23.09 23.07 50.91
CA LEU A 9 -22.84 24.25 50.08
C LEU A 9 -23.39 24.06 48.65
N ARG A 10 -24.34 24.90 48.25
CA ARG A 10 -24.80 25.04 46.85
C ARG A 10 -23.76 25.78 46.01
N SER A 11 -23.08 25.08 45.11
CA SER A 11 -22.22 25.68 44.07
C SER A 11 -23.06 26.25 42.92
N ARG A 12 -23.05 27.58 42.77
CA ARG A 12 -23.54 28.32 41.59
C ARG A 12 -22.41 28.37 40.57
N SER A 13 -22.41 27.50 39.55
CA SER A 13 -21.55 27.64 38.37
C SER A 13 -22.12 26.87 37.18
N ALA A 14 -23.26 27.32 36.65
CA ALA A 14 -23.84 26.77 35.43
C ALA A 14 -24.56 27.88 34.64
N MET A 15 -23.84 28.91 34.17
CA MET A 15 -24.44 29.88 33.25
C MET A 15 -23.48 30.63 32.30
N ARG A 16 -22.24 30.16 32.11
CA ARG A 16 -21.30 30.76 31.13
C ARG A 16 -20.91 29.87 29.95
N GLY A 17 -21.29 28.59 29.93
CA GLY A 17 -20.89 27.65 28.85
C GLY A 17 -21.79 27.63 27.60
N ARG A 18 -23.01 28.19 27.67
CA ARG A 18 -23.98 28.09 26.56
C ARG A 18 -23.82 29.16 25.47
N SER A 19 -23.19 30.29 25.78
CA SER A 19 -23.07 31.41 24.83
C SER A 19 -21.92 31.24 23.82
N VAL A 20 -20.92 30.41 24.12
CA VAL A 20 -19.77 30.17 23.21
C VAL A 20 -20.08 29.09 22.17
N ALA A 21 -20.89 28.08 22.52
CA ALA A 21 -21.25 27.00 21.61
C ALA A 21 -22.13 27.46 20.43
N ALA A 22 -23.00 28.45 20.65
CA ALA A 22 -23.89 28.96 19.59
C ALA A 22 -23.15 29.76 18.51
N ALA A 23 -22.05 30.46 18.87
CA ALA A 23 -21.27 31.25 17.92
C ALA A 23 -20.45 30.39 16.94
N ILE A 24 -19.97 29.23 17.40
CA ILE A 24 -19.15 28.32 16.56
C ILE A 24 -20.01 27.60 15.51
N VAL A 25 -21.24 27.24 15.84
CA VAL A 25 -22.15 26.55 14.89
C VAL A 25 -22.58 27.48 13.75
N LEU A 26 -22.81 28.78 14.02
CA LEU A 26 -23.18 29.74 12.98
C LEU A 26 -22.03 30.03 11.99
N ALA A 27 -20.78 30.04 12.45
CA ALA A 27 -19.62 30.21 11.56
C ALA A 27 -19.40 29.00 10.62
N ALA A 28 -19.70 27.77 11.08
CA ALA A 28 -19.56 26.57 10.27
C ALA A 28 -20.63 26.47 9.16
N VAL A 29 -21.86 26.95 9.39
CA VAL A 29 -22.94 26.93 8.38
C VAL A 29 -22.68 27.97 7.27
N ALA A 30 -22.10 29.13 7.60
CA ALA A 30 -21.74 30.14 6.59
C ALA A 30 -20.60 29.67 5.67
N ALA A 31 -19.63 28.92 6.20
CA ALA A 31 -18.53 28.37 5.40
C ALA A 31 -18.99 27.25 4.44
N ALA A 32 -19.99 26.46 4.83
CA ALA A 32 -20.54 25.40 3.97
C ALA A 32 -21.37 25.94 2.79
N ALA A 33 -22.12 27.05 2.98
CA ALA A 33 -22.92 27.65 1.91
C ALA A 33 -22.06 28.26 0.78
N GLY A 34 -20.89 28.83 1.11
CA GLY A 34 -19.97 29.38 0.12
C GLY A 34 -19.27 28.32 -0.73
N TYR A 35 -19.01 27.13 -0.18
CA TYR A 35 -18.28 26.07 -0.89
C TYR A 35 -19.15 25.30 -1.90
N PHE A 36 -20.47 25.19 -1.66
CA PHE A 36 -21.38 24.48 -2.57
C PHE A 36 -22.10 25.38 -3.59
N GLY A 37 -22.12 26.71 -3.39
CA GLY A 37 -22.77 27.65 -4.33
C GLY A 37 -21.97 27.97 -5.61
N GLY A 38 -20.69 27.57 -5.69
CA GLY A 38 -19.78 27.99 -6.76
C GLY A 38 -19.55 26.99 -7.91
N ARG A 39 -20.28 25.87 -7.99
CA ARG A 39 -20.02 24.79 -8.98
C ARG A 39 -21.15 24.49 -9.97
N VAL A 40 -22.01 25.47 -10.27
CA VAL A 40 -23.00 25.31 -11.34
C VAL A 40 -22.91 26.50 -12.29
N GLN A 41 -22.03 26.40 -13.29
CA GLN A 41 -22.12 27.14 -14.55
C GLN A 41 -21.15 26.56 -15.59
N GLY A 42 -21.73 26.03 -16.68
CA GLY A 42 -21.10 26.04 -18.01
C GLY A 42 -20.56 24.72 -18.58
N ALA A 43 -21.41 23.94 -19.26
CA ALA A 43 -21.06 23.32 -20.55
C ALA A 43 -22.36 22.99 -21.33
N PRO A 44 -22.50 23.44 -22.59
CA PRO A 44 -23.73 23.30 -23.38
C PRO A 44 -23.87 21.91 -24.01
N ALA A 45 -25.13 21.54 -24.24
CA ALA A 45 -25.56 20.35 -24.96
C ALA A 45 -25.14 20.39 -26.44
N ALA A 46 -24.72 19.25 -26.97
CA ALA A 46 -24.59 19.03 -28.41
C ALA A 46 -25.76 18.15 -28.86
N ASP A 47 -26.55 18.72 -29.77
CA ASP A 47 -27.74 18.14 -30.37
C ASP A 47 -27.43 16.93 -31.27
N HIS A 48 -28.41 16.03 -31.28
CA HIS A 48 -28.60 15.02 -32.30
C HIS A 48 -28.89 15.67 -33.67
N ALA A 49 -28.19 15.22 -34.71
CA ALA A 49 -28.67 15.32 -36.08
C ALA A 49 -28.51 13.96 -36.76
N ALA A 50 -29.65 13.28 -36.91
CA ALA A 50 -29.83 12.20 -37.86
C ALA A 50 -30.02 12.79 -39.26
N GLY A 51 -29.46 12.13 -40.27
CA GLY A 51 -29.65 12.47 -41.68
C GLY A 51 -29.19 11.30 -42.55
N ASP A 52 -30.15 10.54 -43.06
CA ASP A 52 -30.02 9.48 -44.05
C ASP A 52 -29.74 10.04 -45.45
N THR A 53 -28.88 9.36 -46.22
CA THR A 53 -28.85 9.12 -47.71
C THR A 53 -27.39 8.79 -48.09
N GLU A 54 -27.03 7.96 -49.07
CA GLU A 54 -27.64 6.96 -49.94
C GLU A 54 -26.43 6.32 -50.68
N VAL A 55 -26.64 5.10 -51.17
CA VAL A 55 -25.66 4.19 -51.79
C VAL A 55 -24.95 4.77 -53.03
N ALA A 56 -23.64 4.54 -53.16
CA ALA A 56 -23.00 4.34 -54.47
C ALA A 56 -21.67 3.56 -54.36
N ALA A 57 -21.44 2.70 -55.35
CA ALA A 57 -20.44 1.65 -55.44
C ALA A 57 -18.99 2.14 -55.71
N ALA A 58 -18.05 1.22 -55.47
CA ALA A 58 -16.61 1.32 -55.67
C ALA A 58 -16.19 1.62 -57.14
N PRO A 59 -14.92 2.04 -57.37
CA PRO A 59 -13.87 1.03 -57.60
C PRO A 59 -12.52 1.32 -56.95
N SER A 60 -11.73 0.24 -56.88
CA SER A 60 -10.32 0.13 -56.45
C SER A 60 -9.36 1.10 -57.15
N GLU A 61 -8.34 1.61 -56.44
CA GLU A 61 -6.91 1.39 -56.75
C GLU A 61 -5.96 2.14 -55.77
N THR A 62 -4.92 1.41 -55.37
CA THR A 62 -3.54 1.84 -55.02
C THR A 62 -3.27 2.90 -53.93
N GLY A 63 -2.69 2.42 -52.82
CA GLY A 63 -1.39 2.89 -52.33
C GLY A 63 -1.26 4.33 -51.82
N ASN A 64 -1.22 4.50 -50.50
CA ASN A 64 0.00 5.02 -49.86
C ASN A 64 -0.07 4.93 -48.34
N ALA A 65 1.02 4.39 -47.80
CA ALA A 65 1.30 4.27 -46.39
C ALA A 65 1.55 5.66 -45.78
N ALA A 66 0.76 6.01 -44.76
CA ALA A 66 1.11 7.01 -43.77
C ALA A 66 0.74 6.43 -42.39
N GLY A 67 1.56 5.50 -41.93
CA GLY A 67 1.48 4.96 -40.58
C GLY A 67 1.69 6.09 -39.57
N LYS A 68 0.64 6.42 -38.83
CA LYS A 68 0.77 7.13 -37.55
C LYS A 68 1.68 6.29 -36.65
N VAL A 69 2.89 6.80 -36.41
CA VAL A 69 3.81 6.26 -35.42
C VAL A 69 3.20 6.54 -34.04
N THR A 70 2.48 5.57 -33.52
CA THR A 70 2.24 5.45 -32.08
C THR A 70 3.62 5.29 -31.41
N PRO A 71 3.98 6.07 -30.37
CA PRO A 71 5.18 5.78 -29.60
C PRO A 71 4.89 4.53 -28.76
N THR A 72 5.07 3.36 -29.37
CA THR A 72 5.32 2.14 -28.62
C THR A 72 6.63 2.38 -27.89
N ILE A 73 6.58 2.46 -26.55
CA ILE A 73 7.77 2.35 -25.71
C ILE A 73 8.33 0.97 -25.99
N ALA A 74 9.22 0.89 -27.00
CA ALA A 74 9.97 -0.29 -27.28
C ALA A 74 10.85 -0.54 -26.05
N ALA A 75 10.55 -1.61 -25.33
CA ALA A 75 11.49 -2.19 -24.39
C ALA A 75 12.78 -2.44 -25.16
N ASN A 76 13.76 -1.57 -24.96
CA ASN A 76 15.05 -1.70 -25.59
C ASN A 76 15.69 -2.93 -24.93
N PRO A 77 15.92 -4.05 -25.64
CA PRO A 77 16.56 -5.21 -25.07
C PRO A 77 18.06 -4.91 -25.08
N GLY A 78 18.49 -3.96 -24.25
CA GLY A 78 19.88 -3.82 -23.89
C GLY A 78 20.31 -5.17 -23.37
N ALA A 79 21.22 -5.83 -24.10
CA ALA A 79 21.74 -7.16 -23.81
C ALA A 79 21.82 -7.37 -22.30
N ALA A 80 21.19 -8.45 -21.81
CA ALA A 80 21.05 -8.80 -20.39
C ALA A 80 22.41 -8.73 -19.68
N GLN A 81 22.78 -7.52 -19.25
CA GLN A 81 24.05 -7.27 -18.61
C GLN A 81 23.91 -7.93 -17.25
N LYS A 82 24.72 -8.95 -17.03
CA LYS A 82 24.66 -9.78 -15.83
C LYS A 82 24.61 -8.85 -14.62
N LEU A 83 23.56 -8.99 -13.81
CA LEU A 83 23.43 -8.19 -12.61
C LEU A 83 24.66 -8.39 -11.72
N PRO A 84 25.08 -7.34 -10.98
CA PRO A 84 26.05 -7.51 -9.92
C PRO A 84 25.65 -8.67 -9.00
N ALA A 85 26.65 -9.38 -8.46
CA ALA A 85 26.40 -10.54 -7.62
C ALA A 85 25.48 -10.14 -6.45
N PRO A 86 24.50 -10.99 -6.07
CA PRO A 86 23.74 -10.78 -4.86
C PRO A 86 24.69 -10.62 -3.68
N ARG A 87 24.52 -9.56 -2.87
CA ARG A 87 25.41 -9.15 -1.75
C ARG A 87 26.59 -8.25 -2.10
N THR A 88 26.65 -7.72 -3.31
CA THR A 88 27.54 -6.58 -3.58
C THR A 88 27.04 -5.37 -2.78
N PRO A 89 27.89 -4.66 -2.01
CA PRO A 89 27.46 -3.51 -1.23
C PRO A 89 26.79 -2.42 -2.09
N LEU A 90 25.72 -1.83 -1.57
CA LEU A 90 24.85 -0.92 -2.33
C LEU A 90 25.62 0.26 -2.93
N LYS A 91 26.57 0.85 -2.18
CA LYS A 91 27.36 2.00 -2.65
C LYS A 91 28.05 1.79 -4.00
N TYR A 92 28.42 0.55 -4.33
CA TYR A 92 29.13 0.23 -5.56
C TYR A 92 28.22 -0.03 -6.76
N VAL A 93 26.95 -0.38 -6.50
CA VAL A 93 26.00 -0.81 -7.53
C VAL A 93 24.81 0.12 -7.71
N PHE A 94 24.59 1.05 -6.78
CA PHE A 94 23.43 1.94 -6.75
C PHE A 94 23.23 2.68 -8.09
N ALA A 95 24.27 3.37 -8.59
CA ALA A 95 24.14 4.19 -9.80
C ALA A 95 23.80 3.36 -11.04
N ASP A 96 24.43 2.18 -11.20
CA ASP A 96 24.14 1.25 -12.30
C ASP A 96 22.71 0.70 -12.21
N LEU A 97 22.34 0.17 -11.05
CA LEU A 97 21.00 -0.37 -10.83
C LEU A 97 19.92 0.70 -11.02
N GLN A 98 20.15 1.93 -10.56
CA GLN A 98 19.22 3.04 -10.73
C GLN A 98 19.05 3.42 -12.21
N ALA A 99 20.15 3.50 -12.96
CA ALA A 99 20.10 3.80 -14.39
C ALA A 99 19.33 2.73 -15.16
N ARG A 100 19.57 1.45 -14.86
CA ARG A 100 18.88 0.31 -15.46
C ARG A 100 17.40 0.26 -15.09
N ALA A 101 17.07 0.45 -13.81
CA ALA A 101 15.69 0.55 -13.34
C ALA A 101 14.94 1.68 -14.06
N ASN A 102 15.61 2.84 -14.23
CA ASN A 102 15.05 3.98 -14.96
C ASN A 102 14.83 3.67 -16.45
N ALA A 103 15.69 2.85 -17.05
CA ALA A 103 15.56 2.36 -18.41
C ALA A 103 14.51 1.24 -18.59
N GLY A 104 13.87 0.79 -17.51
CA GLY A 104 12.81 -0.23 -17.55
C GLY A 104 13.27 -1.66 -17.29
N ASP A 105 14.50 -1.86 -16.82
CA ASP A 105 14.97 -3.17 -16.39
C ASP A 105 14.32 -3.57 -15.07
N ALA A 106 13.32 -4.44 -15.16
CA ALA A 106 12.56 -4.94 -14.01
C ALA A 106 13.45 -5.65 -12.98
N VAL A 107 14.45 -6.40 -13.42
CA VAL A 107 15.31 -7.18 -12.51
C VAL A 107 16.25 -6.25 -11.75
N ALA A 108 16.79 -5.22 -12.41
CA ALA A 108 17.57 -4.18 -11.74
C ALA A 108 16.72 -3.36 -10.77
N ALA A 109 15.48 -3.01 -11.13
CA ALA A 109 14.55 -2.29 -10.26
C ALA A 109 14.21 -3.10 -9.00
N THR A 110 13.88 -4.38 -9.14
CA THR A 110 13.66 -5.32 -8.02
C THR A 110 14.89 -5.38 -7.12
N ARG A 111 16.08 -5.54 -7.71
CA ARG A 111 17.34 -5.63 -6.95
C ARG A 111 17.59 -4.35 -6.16
N LEU A 112 17.44 -3.20 -6.79
CA LEU A 112 17.66 -1.90 -6.18
C LEU A 112 16.71 -1.65 -5.01
N TYR A 113 15.41 -1.90 -5.20
CA TYR A 113 14.40 -1.78 -4.15
C TYR A 113 14.76 -2.65 -2.93
N ARG A 114 15.13 -3.92 -3.15
CA ARG A 114 15.51 -4.83 -2.07
C ARG A 114 16.74 -4.34 -1.29
N ASP A 115 17.80 -3.93 -2.00
CA ASP A 115 19.01 -3.43 -1.35
C ASP A 115 18.73 -2.12 -0.58
N LEU A 116 17.90 -1.22 -1.12
CA LEU A 116 17.47 0.00 -0.41
C LEU A 116 16.64 -0.31 0.83
N ASN A 117 15.70 -1.25 0.74
CA ASN A 117 14.88 -1.68 1.87
C ASN A 117 15.76 -2.29 2.98
N LEU A 118 16.67 -3.19 2.60
CA LEU A 118 17.62 -3.82 3.51
C LEU A 118 18.40 -2.76 4.29
N CYS A 119 18.93 -1.75 3.60
CA CYS A 119 19.72 -0.70 4.23
C CYS A 119 18.90 0.27 5.06
N ARG A 120 17.68 0.63 4.64
CA ARG A 120 16.77 1.43 5.49
C ARG A 120 16.34 0.67 6.75
N ARG A 121 16.13 -0.64 6.65
CA ARG A 121 15.84 -1.50 7.81
C ARG A 121 17.05 -1.58 8.74
N TYR A 122 18.25 -1.77 8.20
CA TYR A 122 19.49 -1.74 8.97
C TYR A 122 19.66 -0.43 9.73
N GLU A 123 19.54 0.74 9.08
CA GLU A 123 19.67 2.05 9.75
C GLU A 123 18.72 2.20 10.95
N ARG A 124 17.48 1.70 10.80
CA ARG A 124 16.49 1.74 11.87
C ARG A 124 16.89 0.83 13.03
N LEU A 125 17.26 -0.41 12.73
CA LEU A 125 17.67 -1.39 13.74
C LEU A 125 18.93 -0.94 14.49
N ASP A 126 19.90 -0.37 13.77
CA ASP A 126 21.15 0.16 14.33
C ASP A 126 20.87 1.33 15.27
N ARG A 127 20.03 2.28 14.85
CA ARG A 127 19.59 3.41 15.67
C ARG A 127 18.81 2.97 16.91
N ASP A 128 17.87 2.04 16.76
CA ASP A 128 17.06 1.52 17.87
C ASP A 128 17.94 0.77 18.88
N ASN A 129 18.92 0.00 18.40
CA ASN A 129 19.87 -0.71 19.25
C ASN A 129 20.81 0.26 19.98
N ALA A 130 21.31 1.29 19.30
CA ALA A 130 22.12 2.34 19.92
C ALA A 130 21.35 3.10 21.01
N LYS A 131 20.10 3.51 20.72
CA LYS A 131 19.24 4.17 21.70
C LYS A 131 19.00 3.30 22.93
N LEU A 132 18.69 2.01 22.73
CA LEU A 132 18.51 1.08 23.84
C LEU A 132 19.81 0.89 24.65
N SER A 133 20.96 0.83 23.98
CA SER A 133 22.27 0.79 24.64
C SER A 133 22.48 2.02 25.51
N ASP A 134 22.24 3.21 24.99
CA ASP A 134 22.39 4.48 25.74
C ASP A 134 21.44 4.54 26.94
N GLU A 135 20.18 4.12 26.75
CA GLU A 135 19.18 4.06 27.81
C GLU A 135 19.59 3.09 28.94
N LEU A 136 20.17 1.93 28.61
CA LEU A 136 20.66 0.97 29.59
C LEU A 136 21.90 1.50 30.31
N LEU A 137 22.90 1.98 29.57
CA LEU A 137 24.15 2.49 30.12
C LEU A 137 23.95 3.73 31.00
N GLY A 138 22.87 4.48 30.78
CA GLY A 138 22.47 5.62 31.61
C GLY A 138 21.80 5.25 32.95
N GLN A 139 21.49 3.97 33.22
CA GLN A 139 20.83 3.56 34.46
C GLN A 139 21.78 3.54 35.65
N ALA A 140 21.32 4.06 36.80
CA ALA A 140 22.06 3.97 38.05
C ALA A 140 22.04 2.54 38.61
N VAL A 141 23.15 1.81 38.46
CA VAL A 141 23.28 0.41 38.87
C VAL A 141 23.47 0.20 40.37
N ASP A 142 23.97 1.22 41.09
CA ASP A 142 24.36 1.11 42.51
C ASP A 142 23.20 0.81 43.47
N ARG A 143 21.96 1.07 43.05
CA ARG A 143 20.74 0.85 43.86
C ARG A 143 19.93 -0.37 43.40
N MET A 144 20.44 -1.14 42.44
CA MET A 144 19.74 -2.31 41.93
C MET A 144 19.86 -3.48 42.90
N SER A 145 18.76 -4.18 43.14
CA SER A 145 18.77 -5.49 43.80
C SER A 145 19.49 -6.54 42.93
N PRO A 146 19.91 -7.68 43.50
CA PRO A 146 20.56 -8.74 42.72
C PRO A 146 19.76 -9.21 41.49
N GLN A 147 18.43 -9.33 41.61
CA GLN A 147 17.57 -9.70 40.49
C GLN A 147 17.54 -8.62 39.40
N GLN A 148 17.51 -7.35 39.79
CA GLN A 148 17.56 -6.24 38.83
C GLN A 148 18.92 -6.19 38.11
N LEU A 149 20.02 -6.44 38.81
CA LEU A 149 21.35 -6.55 38.20
C LEU A 149 21.44 -7.71 37.20
N GLN A 150 20.81 -8.85 37.50
CA GLN A 150 20.76 -9.98 36.56
C GLN A 150 19.97 -9.62 35.30
N ASN A 151 18.80 -9.02 35.45
CA ASN A 151 17.98 -8.59 34.31
C ASN A 151 18.67 -7.50 33.49
N TYR A 152 19.39 -6.59 34.13
CA TYR A 152 20.19 -5.56 33.48
C TYR A 152 21.30 -6.16 32.61
N ARG A 153 22.07 -7.12 33.15
CA ARG A 153 23.11 -7.84 32.41
C ARG A 153 22.53 -8.57 31.20
N ALA A 154 21.43 -9.31 31.39
CA ALA A 154 20.78 -10.01 30.28
C ALA A 154 20.30 -9.06 29.16
N GLN A 155 19.90 -7.83 29.50
CA GLN A 155 19.55 -6.81 28.51
C GLN A 155 20.78 -6.27 27.77
N LEU A 156 21.89 -6.03 28.47
CA LEU A 156 23.16 -5.64 27.82
C LEU A 156 23.66 -6.73 26.87
N ASP A 157 23.67 -7.99 27.31
CA ASP A 157 24.07 -9.14 26.50
C ASP A 157 23.19 -9.25 25.23
N ALA A 158 21.87 -9.00 25.38
CA ALA A 158 20.95 -9.00 24.25
C ALA A 158 21.23 -7.85 23.26
N VAL A 159 21.57 -6.65 23.73
CA VAL A 159 21.93 -5.50 22.89
C VAL A 159 23.25 -5.74 22.15
N GLU A 160 24.25 -6.30 22.83
CA GLU A 160 25.52 -6.66 22.20
C GLU A 160 25.33 -7.73 21.13
N SER A 161 24.60 -8.80 21.45
CA SER A 161 24.29 -9.88 20.51
C SER A 161 23.54 -9.38 19.26
N ARG A 162 22.58 -8.46 19.44
CA ARG A 162 21.92 -7.77 18.32
C ARG A 162 22.91 -6.98 17.49
N GLY A 163 23.78 -6.19 18.12
CA GLY A 163 24.82 -5.42 17.42
C GLY A 163 25.74 -6.30 16.56
N GLN A 164 26.17 -7.46 17.09
CA GLN A 164 26.95 -8.44 16.34
C GLN A 164 26.18 -9.00 15.14
N THR A 165 24.89 -9.32 15.32
CA THR A 165 24.01 -9.81 14.25
C THR A 165 23.84 -8.77 13.15
N LEU A 166 23.78 -7.48 13.50
CA LEU A 166 23.69 -6.38 12.54
C LEU A 166 24.98 -6.14 11.74
N GLY A 167 26.13 -6.67 12.18
CA GLY A 167 27.42 -6.50 11.51
C GLY A 167 27.44 -7.01 10.07
N GLY A 168 26.71 -8.09 9.76
CA GLY A 168 26.58 -8.60 8.39
C GLY A 168 25.83 -7.64 7.46
N LEU A 169 24.77 -7.00 7.96
CA LEU A 169 24.00 -6.00 7.22
C LEU A 169 24.81 -4.71 7.02
N ARG A 170 25.58 -4.30 8.04
CA ARG A 170 26.46 -3.14 7.96
C ARG A 170 27.40 -3.22 6.76
N ALA A 171 28.00 -4.37 6.47
CA ALA A 171 28.91 -4.53 5.33
C ALA A 171 28.23 -4.30 3.97
N LEU A 172 26.94 -4.62 3.84
CA LEU A 172 26.15 -4.43 2.61
C LEU A 172 25.71 -2.97 2.43
N CYS A 173 25.53 -2.27 3.55
CA CYS A 173 24.97 -0.92 3.60
C CYS A 173 26.01 0.17 3.87
N ASP A 174 27.26 -0.21 4.12
CA ASP A 174 28.36 0.72 4.33
C ASP A 174 28.51 1.67 3.13
N GLY A 175 28.40 2.97 3.40
CA GLY A 175 28.44 4.05 2.43
C GLY A 175 27.16 4.25 1.60
N ALA A 176 26.04 3.62 1.97
CA ALA A 176 24.73 4.08 1.51
C ALA A 176 24.45 5.47 2.11
N SER A 177 24.27 6.49 1.26
CA SER A 177 24.00 7.85 1.74
C SER A 177 22.52 8.03 2.10
N ALA A 178 22.21 9.07 2.88
CA ALA A 178 20.83 9.46 3.17
C ALA A 178 20.01 9.68 1.88
N ASP A 179 20.59 10.31 0.87
CA ASP A 179 19.96 10.55 -0.44
C ASP A 179 19.64 9.25 -1.18
N MET A 180 20.56 8.26 -1.13
CA MET A 180 20.28 6.94 -1.71
C MET A 180 19.06 6.33 -1.01
N LEU A 181 19.00 6.37 0.31
CA LEU A 181 17.92 5.76 1.07
C LEU A 181 16.59 6.52 0.96
N ASP A 182 16.61 7.85 0.78
CA ASP A 182 15.39 8.63 0.48
C ASP A 182 14.76 8.25 -0.89
N SER A 183 15.56 7.65 -1.79
CA SER A 183 15.06 7.12 -3.06
C SER A 183 14.29 5.78 -2.94
N LEU A 184 14.15 5.24 -1.73
CA LEU A 184 13.48 3.95 -1.48
C LEU A 184 12.04 3.91 -2.00
N VAL A 185 11.21 4.91 -1.66
CA VAL A 185 9.79 4.91 -2.05
C VAL A 185 9.63 5.04 -3.58
N PRO A 186 10.32 5.96 -4.28
CA PRO A 186 10.31 5.99 -5.75
C PRO A 186 10.79 4.69 -6.40
N ASN A 187 11.80 4.01 -5.84
CA ASN A 187 12.29 2.75 -6.39
C ASN A 187 11.37 1.56 -6.10
N LEU A 188 10.68 1.54 -4.95
CA LEU A 188 9.58 0.62 -4.65
C LEU A 188 8.46 0.76 -5.69
N GLN A 189 8.03 2.00 -5.94
CA GLN A 189 7.01 2.32 -6.96
C GLN A 189 7.47 1.86 -8.35
N ARG A 190 8.72 2.14 -8.73
CA ARG A 190 9.26 1.73 -10.04
C ARG A 190 9.29 0.21 -10.18
N ALA A 191 9.75 -0.52 -9.17
CA ALA A 191 9.75 -1.99 -9.19
C ALA A 191 8.33 -2.55 -9.31
N ALA A 192 7.36 -1.96 -8.62
CA ALA A 192 5.95 -2.32 -8.72
C ALA A 192 5.40 -2.11 -10.14
N GLN A 193 5.68 -0.96 -10.76
CA GLN A 193 5.27 -0.63 -12.14
C GLN A 193 5.89 -1.58 -13.17
N LEU A 194 7.12 -2.05 -12.93
CA LEU A 194 7.83 -2.98 -13.80
C LEU A 194 7.47 -4.46 -13.56
N GLY A 195 6.53 -4.74 -12.66
CA GLY A 195 5.92 -6.06 -12.50
C GLY A 195 6.48 -6.92 -11.37
N ASP A 196 7.29 -6.37 -10.46
CA ASP A 196 7.66 -7.08 -9.23
C ASP A 196 6.44 -7.21 -8.31
N ALA A 197 6.00 -8.46 -8.07
CA ALA A 197 4.79 -8.74 -7.29
C ALA A 197 4.89 -8.28 -5.83
N TYR A 198 6.05 -8.47 -5.19
CA TYR A 198 6.29 -8.06 -3.80
C TYR A 198 6.28 -6.54 -3.69
N ALA A 199 6.98 -5.85 -4.59
CA ALA A 199 7.00 -4.40 -4.65
C ALA A 199 5.59 -3.84 -4.90
N ARG A 200 4.83 -4.44 -5.81
CA ARG A 200 3.46 -4.03 -6.10
C ARG A 200 2.54 -4.21 -4.91
N ALA A 201 2.57 -5.36 -4.24
CA ALA A 201 1.77 -5.59 -3.05
C ALA A 201 2.15 -4.60 -1.93
N CYS A 202 3.46 -4.40 -1.70
CA CYS A 202 3.94 -3.48 -0.67
C CYS A 202 3.56 -2.03 -0.97
N TYR A 203 3.73 -1.58 -2.22
CA TYR A 203 3.35 -0.24 -2.62
C TYR A 203 1.84 -0.06 -2.56
N LEU A 204 1.02 -1.03 -2.97
CA LEU A 204 -0.43 -0.95 -2.83
C LEU A 204 -0.87 -0.87 -1.36
N ASP A 205 -0.24 -1.64 -0.47
CA ASP A 205 -0.57 -1.65 0.97
C ASP A 205 -0.16 -0.36 1.68
N ARG A 206 1.11 0.04 1.54
CA ARG A 206 1.69 1.16 2.30
C ARG A 206 1.83 2.45 1.50
N GLY A 207 2.04 2.34 0.19
CA GLY A 207 2.27 3.47 -0.71
C GLY A 207 3.37 4.40 -0.19
N PRO A 208 3.19 5.73 -0.23
CA PRO A 208 4.16 6.65 0.33
C PRO A 208 4.26 6.61 1.86
N ASN A 209 3.31 5.99 2.58
CA ASN A 209 3.42 5.79 4.04
C ASN A 209 4.44 4.69 4.41
N TYR A 210 5.05 4.05 3.42
CA TYR A 210 6.15 3.11 3.64
C TYR A 210 7.30 3.76 4.43
N ASP A 211 7.57 5.03 4.16
CA ASP A 211 8.48 5.89 4.91
C ASP A 211 7.76 7.19 5.29
N PRO A 212 7.08 7.24 6.45
CA PRO A 212 6.29 8.40 6.86
C PRO A 212 7.11 9.68 7.00
N ALA A 213 8.40 9.57 7.33
CA ALA A 213 9.28 10.73 7.39
C ALA A 213 9.48 11.30 5.99
N SER A 214 9.85 10.45 5.02
CA SER A 214 10.01 10.85 3.62
C SER A 214 8.71 11.37 2.99
N LEU A 215 7.53 10.91 3.44
CA LEU A 215 6.26 11.47 2.98
C LEU A 215 6.07 12.95 3.38
N LEU A 216 6.55 13.37 4.55
CA LEU A 216 6.45 14.77 4.96
C LEU A 216 7.29 15.69 4.07
N ASP A 217 8.44 15.20 3.61
CA ASP A 217 9.33 15.92 2.69
C ASP A 217 8.83 15.89 1.24
N HIS A 218 8.03 14.86 0.89
CA HIS A 218 7.52 14.63 -0.47
C HIS A 218 6.00 14.38 -0.53
N PRO A 219 5.16 15.35 -0.10
CA PRO A 219 3.71 15.18 -0.01
C PRO A 219 3.02 14.91 -1.35
N GLN A 220 3.63 15.33 -2.47
CA GLN A 220 3.15 15.10 -3.83
C GLN A 220 2.96 13.61 -4.15
N ARG A 221 3.71 12.72 -3.48
CA ARG A 221 3.64 11.26 -3.69
C ARG A 221 2.27 10.66 -3.35
N LEU A 222 1.47 11.31 -2.49
CA LEU A 222 0.07 10.90 -2.25
C LEU A 222 -0.80 11.08 -3.49
N GLY A 223 -0.56 12.15 -4.24
CA GLY A 223 -1.22 12.39 -5.52
C GLY A 223 -0.84 11.35 -6.56
N ASP A 224 0.45 10.98 -6.61
CA ASP A 224 0.97 9.97 -7.53
C ASP A 224 0.39 8.60 -7.22
N TYR A 225 0.40 8.20 -5.94
CA TYR A 225 -0.24 6.98 -5.46
C TYR A 225 -1.69 6.88 -5.97
N ARG A 226 -2.52 7.90 -5.70
CA ARG A 226 -3.94 7.89 -6.13
C ARG A 226 -4.10 7.72 -7.64
N ARG A 227 -3.22 8.29 -8.47
CA ARG A 227 -3.33 8.20 -9.94
C ARG A 227 -2.92 6.84 -10.47
N GLU A 228 -1.97 6.17 -9.81
CA GLU A 228 -1.34 4.96 -10.32
C GLU A 228 -1.91 3.67 -9.72
N THR A 229 -2.53 3.74 -8.54
CA THR A 229 -3.08 2.57 -7.83
C THR A 229 -3.94 1.68 -8.72
N GLN A 230 -4.83 2.28 -9.53
CA GLN A 230 -5.73 1.49 -10.38
C GLN A 230 -4.96 0.67 -11.42
N GLN A 231 -3.97 1.26 -12.08
CA GLN A 231 -3.14 0.55 -13.06
C GLN A 231 -2.37 -0.60 -12.40
N MET A 232 -1.86 -0.41 -11.18
CA MET A 232 -1.16 -1.45 -10.44
C MET A 232 -2.09 -2.58 -10.02
N ILE A 233 -3.33 -2.27 -9.61
CA ILE A 233 -4.36 -3.26 -9.32
C ILE A 233 -4.64 -4.09 -10.57
N ASP A 234 -4.91 -3.44 -11.70
CA ASP A 234 -5.27 -4.12 -12.94
C ASP A 234 -4.14 -5.03 -13.42
N ALA A 235 -2.90 -4.53 -13.44
CA ALA A 235 -1.71 -5.33 -13.75
C ALA A 235 -1.55 -6.52 -12.79
N GLY A 236 -1.88 -6.35 -11.50
CA GLY A 236 -1.87 -7.40 -10.49
C GLY A 236 -2.83 -8.53 -10.85
N ILE A 237 -4.09 -8.17 -11.09
CA ILE A 237 -5.14 -9.12 -11.46
C ILE A 237 -4.84 -9.79 -12.81
N GLU A 238 -4.30 -9.06 -13.79
CA GLU A 238 -3.87 -9.60 -15.08
C GLU A 238 -2.74 -10.63 -14.93
N SER A 239 -1.80 -10.39 -14.02
CA SER A 239 -0.69 -11.30 -13.75
C SER A 239 -1.03 -12.48 -12.83
N GLY A 240 -2.27 -12.58 -12.34
CA GLY A 240 -2.65 -13.63 -11.39
C GLY A 240 -2.03 -13.46 -10.00
N ASP A 241 -1.86 -12.22 -9.53
CA ASP A 241 -1.22 -11.90 -8.25
C ASP A 241 -2.21 -12.03 -7.08
N TRP A 242 -2.08 -13.11 -6.31
CA TRP A 242 -2.94 -13.37 -5.14
C TRP A 242 -2.76 -12.34 -4.02
N GLN A 243 -1.62 -11.66 -3.93
CA GLN A 243 -1.42 -10.62 -2.92
C GLN A 243 -2.31 -9.42 -3.19
N VAL A 244 -2.44 -9.03 -4.46
CA VAL A 244 -3.33 -7.94 -4.87
C VAL A 244 -4.79 -8.29 -4.53
N VAL A 245 -5.24 -9.52 -4.78
CA VAL A 245 -6.58 -9.97 -4.39
C VAL A 245 -6.77 -9.89 -2.86
N ASN A 246 -5.78 -10.33 -2.09
CA ASN A 246 -5.81 -10.27 -0.63
C ASN A 246 -5.89 -8.84 -0.08
N LEU A 247 -5.13 -7.92 -0.66
CA LEU A 247 -5.20 -6.49 -0.30
C LEU A 247 -6.56 -5.89 -0.63
N LEU A 248 -7.12 -6.21 -1.80
CA LEU A 248 -8.40 -5.63 -2.24
C LEU A 248 -9.58 -6.11 -1.42
N ARG A 249 -9.64 -7.40 -1.03
CA ARG A 249 -10.73 -7.87 -0.14
C ARG A 249 -10.74 -7.13 1.20
N GLY A 250 -9.55 -6.79 1.73
CA GLY A 250 -9.38 -5.98 2.94
C GLY A 250 -9.68 -4.50 2.70
N ALA A 251 -9.20 -3.92 1.60
CA ALA A 251 -9.42 -2.50 1.28
C ALA A 251 -10.90 -2.16 1.05
N TYR A 252 -11.69 -3.08 0.50
CA TYR A 252 -13.14 -2.91 0.35
C TYR A 252 -13.94 -3.26 1.62
N GLU A 253 -13.28 -3.59 2.74
CA GLU A 253 -13.96 -3.88 3.99
C GLU A 253 -14.67 -2.67 4.59
N PRO A 254 -15.92 -2.84 5.10
CA PRO A 254 -16.56 -1.79 5.87
C PRO A 254 -15.71 -1.39 7.08
N GLY A 255 -15.23 -0.15 7.09
CA GLY A 255 -14.39 0.38 8.16
C GLY A 255 -12.89 0.33 7.90
N ALA A 256 -12.45 -0.22 6.76
CA ALA A 256 -11.05 -0.18 6.37
C ALA A 256 -10.53 1.26 6.30
N SER A 257 -9.39 1.51 6.96
CA SER A 257 -8.80 2.84 7.13
C SER A 257 -7.36 2.93 6.59
N ASN A 258 -6.96 2.02 5.72
CA ASN A 258 -5.65 2.07 5.07
C ASN A 258 -5.67 2.97 3.83
N LEU A 259 -4.50 3.25 3.26
CA LEU A 259 -4.39 4.16 2.12
C LEU A 259 -5.11 3.61 0.88
N LEU A 260 -5.04 2.29 0.66
CA LEU A 260 -5.71 1.62 -0.44
C LEU A 260 -7.24 1.78 -0.37
N SER A 261 -7.84 1.60 0.82
CA SER A 261 -9.29 1.76 1.03
C SER A 261 -9.75 3.20 0.76
N ALA A 262 -8.90 4.19 1.02
CA ALA A 262 -9.16 5.59 0.71
C ALA A 262 -9.15 5.88 -0.81
N VAL A 263 -8.46 5.07 -1.61
CA VAL A 263 -8.42 5.19 -3.08
C VAL A 263 -9.55 4.41 -3.73
N VAL A 264 -9.75 3.14 -3.37
CA VAL A 264 -10.74 2.27 -4.03
C VAL A 264 -12.18 2.55 -3.56
N GLY A 265 -12.33 3.14 -2.38
CA GLY A 265 -13.62 3.51 -1.80
C GLY A 265 -14.44 2.32 -1.31
N LYS A 266 -15.70 2.60 -0.95
CA LYS A 266 -16.61 1.59 -0.38
C LYS A 266 -17.56 1.08 -1.46
N GLN A 267 -17.31 -0.14 -1.97
CA GLN A 267 -18.12 -0.74 -3.02
C GLN A 267 -18.43 -2.21 -2.69
N ALA A 268 -19.66 -2.49 -2.23
CA ALA A 268 -20.07 -3.85 -1.83
C ALA A 268 -19.92 -4.87 -2.98
N TYR A 269 -20.19 -4.43 -4.21
CA TYR A 269 -20.03 -5.26 -5.41
C TYR A 269 -18.58 -5.70 -5.61
N GLN A 270 -17.62 -4.77 -5.46
CA GLN A 270 -16.18 -5.08 -5.59
C GLN A 270 -15.71 -5.98 -4.44
N ARG A 271 -16.15 -5.72 -3.19
CA ARG A 271 -15.85 -6.61 -2.06
C ARG A 271 -16.27 -8.04 -2.36
N TYR A 272 -17.49 -8.24 -2.85
CA TYR A 272 -18.00 -9.57 -3.16
C TYR A 272 -17.18 -10.25 -4.25
N ARG A 273 -16.86 -9.53 -5.34
CA ARG A 273 -15.99 -10.02 -6.43
C ARG A 273 -14.66 -10.55 -5.91
N TYR A 274 -13.91 -9.73 -5.18
CA TYR A 274 -12.59 -10.13 -4.69
C TYR A 274 -12.65 -11.21 -3.60
N LEU A 275 -13.68 -11.22 -2.74
CA LEU A 275 -13.92 -12.32 -1.81
C LEU A 275 -14.18 -13.64 -2.54
N LYS A 276 -14.99 -13.62 -3.61
CA LYS A 276 -15.32 -14.81 -4.38
C LYS A 276 -14.08 -15.36 -5.11
N LEU A 277 -13.31 -14.48 -5.74
CA LEU A 277 -12.05 -14.84 -6.39
C LEU A 277 -11.06 -15.44 -5.39
N PHE A 278 -10.91 -14.83 -4.21
CA PHE A 278 -10.06 -15.36 -3.14
C PHE A 278 -10.54 -16.73 -2.66
N ARG A 279 -11.86 -16.90 -2.50
CA ARG A 279 -12.47 -18.18 -2.07
C ARG A 279 -12.21 -19.32 -3.05
N LEU A 280 -12.19 -19.04 -4.36
CA LEU A 280 -11.80 -20.01 -5.39
C LEU A 280 -10.32 -20.41 -5.24
N GLY A 281 -9.43 -19.45 -5.03
CA GLY A 281 -8.00 -19.71 -4.85
C GLY A 281 -7.64 -20.43 -3.54
N ALA A 282 -8.33 -20.11 -2.45
CA ALA A 282 -8.08 -20.70 -1.13
C ALA A 282 -8.63 -22.13 -1.00
N GLY A 283 -9.68 -22.48 -1.75
CA GLY A 283 -10.28 -23.81 -1.68
C GLY A 283 -10.71 -24.19 -0.26
N SER A 284 -10.39 -25.40 0.20
CA SER A 284 -10.67 -25.87 1.56
C SER A 284 -9.47 -25.76 2.52
N ASP A 285 -8.40 -25.07 2.10
CA ASP A 285 -7.15 -25.03 2.85
C ASP A 285 -7.22 -24.00 3.99
N ARG A 286 -7.28 -24.52 5.22
CA ARG A 286 -7.35 -23.72 6.45
C ARG A 286 -6.05 -23.00 6.78
N SER A 287 -4.91 -23.38 6.18
CA SER A 287 -3.65 -22.65 6.34
C SER A 287 -3.67 -21.29 5.64
N ILE A 288 -4.53 -21.13 4.62
CA ILE A 288 -4.68 -19.90 3.83
C ILE A 288 -5.81 -19.02 4.37
N ALA A 289 -6.97 -19.60 4.70
CA ALA A 289 -8.08 -18.89 5.33
C ALA A 289 -9.09 -19.89 5.89
N ASP A 290 -9.85 -19.47 6.90
CA ASP A 290 -11.02 -20.25 7.34
C ASP A 290 -12.14 -20.18 6.29
N PRO A 291 -12.53 -21.30 5.64
CA PRO A 291 -13.59 -21.29 4.64
C PRO A 291 -14.94 -20.84 5.22
N ALA A 292 -15.23 -21.15 6.48
CA ALA A 292 -16.48 -20.77 7.11
C ALA A 292 -16.60 -19.25 7.28
N GLN A 293 -15.49 -18.60 7.65
CA GLN A 293 -15.40 -17.14 7.74
C GLN A 293 -15.57 -16.48 6.37
N LEU A 294 -14.89 -16.99 5.33
CA LEU A 294 -15.03 -16.47 3.96
C LEU A 294 -16.47 -16.60 3.44
N ASP A 295 -17.12 -17.75 3.69
CA ASP A 295 -18.51 -17.99 3.28
C ASP A 295 -19.48 -17.11 4.10
N GLN A 296 -19.15 -16.78 5.35
CA GLN A 296 -19.89 -15.80 6.14
C GLN A 296 -19.73 -14.38 5.58
N ASP A 297 -18.52 -13.96 5.22
CA ASP A 297 -18.25 -12.64 4.64
C ASP A 297 -18.92 -12.45 3.27
N LEU A 298 -18.94 -13.50 2.45
CA LEU A 298 -19.67 -13.53 1.18
C LEU A 298 -21.18 -13.34 1.40
N ARG A 299 -21.78 -14.11 2.33
CA ARG A 299 -23.20 -13.95 2.68
C ARG A 299 -23.51 -12.56 3.23
N ALA A 300 -22.65 -12.02 4.10
CA ALA A 300 -22.84 -10.69 4.65
C ALA A 300 -22.79 -9.61 3.58
N THR A 301 -21.89 -9.76 2.60
CA THR A 301 -21.75 -8.81 1.49
C THR A 301 -22.89 -8.96 0.48
N SER A 302 -23.38 -10.18 0.21
CA SER A 302 -24.46 -10.45 -0.74
C SER A 302 -25.80 -9.85 -0.30
N MET A 303 -26.05 -9.68 1.00
CA MET A 303 -27.25 -9.01 1.50
C MET A 303 -27.41 -7.56 1.00
N LYS A 304 -26.34 -6.95 0.49
CA LYS A 304 -26.34 -5.58 -0.06
C LYS A 304 -26.40 -5.55 -1.59
N LEU A 305 -26.54 -6.71 -2.24
CA LEU A 305 -26.48 -6.87 -3.69
C LEU A 305 -27.77 -7.47 -4.22
N THR A 306 -28.06 -7.15 -5.49
CA THR A 306 -29.10 -7.82 -6.26
C THR A 306 -28.64 -9.21 -6.73
N THR A 307 -29.57 -10.09 -7.05
CA THR A 307 -29.26 -11.40 -7.65
C THR A 307 -28.43 -11.27 -8.93
N ALA A 308 -28.76 -10.31 -9.79
CA ALA A 308 -28.01 -10.06 -11.03
C ALA A 308 -26.55 -9.66 -10.75
N GLN A 309 -26.31 -8.81 -9.75
CA GLN A 309 -24.96 -8.45 -9.32
C GLN A 309 -24.19 -9.66 -8.76
N ILE A 310 -24.83 -10.50 -7.96
CA ILE A 310 -24.20 -11.72 -7.44
C ILE A 310 -23.77 -12.64 -8.59
N THR A 311 -24.69 -12.93 -9.53
CA THR A 311 -24.40 -13.76 -10.71
C THR A 311 -23.26 -13.19 -11.55
N GLN A 312 -23.26 -11.87 -11.79
CA GLN A 312 -22.20 -11.23 -12.56
C GLN A 312 -20.84 -11.28 -11.83
N ALA A 313 -20.83 -11.11 -10.51
CA ALA A 313 -19.61 -11.17 -9.72
C ALA A 313 -19.04 -12.59 -9.65
N ASP A 314 -19.90 -13.60 -9.53
CA ASP A 314 -19.52 -15.01 -9.58
C ASP A 314 -18.90 -15.36 -10.93
N ALA A 315 -19.56 -15.01 -12.04
CA ALA A 315 -19.05 -15.24 -13.39
C ALA A 315 -17.70 -14.54 -13.62
N TRP A 316 -17.55 -13.30 -13.13
CA TRP A 316 -16.28 -12.58 -13.20
C TRP A 316 -15.17 -13.30 -12.42
N ALA A 317 -15.46 -13.76 -11.19
CA ALA A 317 -14.47 -14.42 -10.35
C ALA A 317 -14.00 -15.74 -10.97
N GLU A 318 -14.92 -16.56 -11.49
CA GLU A 318 -14.60 -17.81 -12.18
C GLU A 318 -13.79 -17.58 -13.46
N GLN A 319 -14.20 -16.61 -14.29
CA GLN A 319 -13.48 -16.26 -15.50
C GLN A 319 -12.07 -15.75 -15.18
N THR A 320 -11.93 -14.89 -14.17
CA THR A 320 -10.65 -14.32 -13.75
C THR A 320 -9.74 -15.40 -13.19
N PHE A 321 -10.27 -16.28 -12.33
CA PHE A 321 -9.53 -17.42 -11.78
C PHE A 321 -9.02 -18.35 -12.90
N THR A 322 -9.85 -18.64 -13.88
CA THR A 322 -9.50 -19.53 -15.00
C THR A 322 -8.49 -18.87 -15.95
N ARG A 323 -8.73 -17.61 -16.34
CA ARG A 323 -7.93 -16.92 -17.36
C ARG A 323 -6.63 -16.36 -16.81
N ASN A 324 -6.71 -15.57 -15.75
CA ASN A 324 -5.57 -14.80 -15.27
C ASN A 324 -4.75 -15.59 -14.24
N PHE A 325 -5.43 -16.35 -13.37
CA PHE A 325 -4.78 -17.21 -12.39
C PHE A 325 -4.55 -18.64 -12.90
N GLN A 326 -5.00 -18.95 -14.13
CA GLN A 326 -4.81 -20.25 -14.78
C GLN A 326 -5.35 -21.43 -13.95
N GLY A 327 -6.37 -21.18 -13.12
CA GLY A 327 -6.92 -22.15 -12.16
C GLY A 327 -5.96 -22.53 -11.03
N LYS A 328 -4.82 -21.84 -10.87
CA LYS A 328 -3.83 -22.14 -9.85
C LYS A 328 -4.33 -21.66 -8.50
N PRO A 329 -4.40 -22.54 -7.47
CA PRO A 329 -4.76 -22.12 -6.13
C PRO A 329 -3.69 -21.19 -5.54
N ILE A 330 -4.03 -20.60 -4.40
CA ILE A 330 -3.06 -19.87 -3.58
C ILE A 330 -1.96 -20.85 -3.14
N GLY A 331 -0.69 -20.48 -3.32
CA GLY A 331 0.46 -21.30 -2.93
C GLY A 331 0.70 -21.36 -1.42
N ALA A 332 1.58 -22.25 -0.99
CA ALA A 332 1.95 -22.43 0.43
C ALA A 332 2.60 -21.17 1.06
N ASP A 333 3.34 -20.40 0.26
CA ASP A 333 3.86 -19.06 0.63
C ASP A 333 2.77 -17.98 0.45
N GLY A 334 1.52 -18.32 0.80
CA GLY A 334 0.29 -17.62 0.42
C GLY A 334 0.26 -16.13 0.79
N PRO A 335 -0.74 -15.35 0.35
CA PRO A 335 -0.72 -13.88 0.37
C PRO A 335 -0.85 -13.25 1.76
N LEU A 336 -0.75 -14.04 2.83
CA LEU A 336 -0.95 -13.63 4.22
C LEU A 336 0.30 -13.05 4.88
N TRP A 337 1.49 -13.17 4.28
CA TRP A 337 2.69 -12.52 4.80
C TRP A 337 2.63 -11.01 4.59
N ASP A 338 3.37 -10.27 5.42
CA ASP A 338 3.51 -8.81 5.30
C ASP A 338 4.10 -8.49 3.91
N PRO A 339 3.35 -7.84 2.99
CA PRO A 339 3.77 -7.67 1.60
C PRO A 339 5.09 -6.89 1.45
N CYS A 340 5.49 -6.18 2.50
CA CYS A 340 6.70 -5.39 2.57
C CYS A 340 7.89 -6.09 3.23
N VAL A 341 7.76 -7.37 3.61
CA VAL A 341 8.81 -8.20 4.20
C VAL A 341 9.17 -9.32 3.23
N PHE A 342 10.44 -9.41 2.88
CA PHE A 342 10.93 -10.47 2.00
C PHE A 342 11.26 -11.75 2.79
N PRO A 343 10.76 -12.93 2.38
CA PRO A 343 10.90 -14.17 3.13
C PRO A 343 12.30 -14.80 3.11
N TYR A 344 13.21 -14.34 2.23
CA TYR A 344 14.52 -14.99 1.99
C TYR A 344 15.73 -14.06 2.05
N GLU A 345 15.66 -12.98 2.85
CA GLU A 345 16.82 -12.09 3.08
C GLU A 345 17.64 -12.50 4.31
#